data_AF-A0A3G5AP01-F1
#
_entry.id   AF-A0A3G5AP01-F1
#
_cell.length_a   1.000
_cell.length_b   1.000
_cell.length_c   1.000
_cell.angle_alpha   90.00
_cell.angle_beta   90.00
_cell.angle_gamma   90.00
#
_symmetry.space_group_name_H-M   'P 1'
#
loop_
_entity.id
_entity.type
_entity.pdbx_description
1 polymer ?
#
loop_
_entity_poly.entity_id
_entity_poly.type
_entity_poly.pdbx_seq_one_letter_code
_entity_poly.pdbx_strand_id
1 'polypeptide(L)'
;MVDYYFGKPTETGKNGYLKMTYLSQLLQAVANKREMEFFLRNREVNPNDGSGLTWGAMYWIFNDIWVASGWSTIEFGTAKWKMAQYYLRDSYKPVFGQLYVENDQFQVVINNDVSGKVNVAITIDVHQLDSFNKQTIGDQTNEIER
;
A
#
# COMPACT_ATOMS: atom_id res chain seq x y z
N MET A 1 -16.01 10.28 -4.47
CA MET A 1 -14.61 9.83 -4.28
C MET A 1 -14.46 8.36 -4.68
N VAL A 2 -15.25 7.44 -4.13
CA VAL A 2 -15.28 6.03 -4.60
C VAL A 2 -15.53 5.92 -6.11
N ASP A 3 -16.53 6.65 -6.61
CA ASP A 3 -16.95 6.63 -8.03
C ASP A 3 -15.88 7.11 -9.03
N TYR A 4 -14.78 7.71 -8.55
CA TYR A 4 -13.65 8.11 -9.42
C TYR A 4 -12.74 6.93 -9.76
N TYR A 5 -12.54 6.01 -8.82
CA TYR A 5 -11.64 4.85 -8.97
C TYR A 5 -12.38 3.54 -9.18
N PHE A 6 -13.63 3.44 -8.71
CA PHE A 6 -14.42 2.22 -8.72
C PHE A 6 -15.80 2.47 -9.32
N GLY A 7 -16.39 1.44 -9.94
CA GLY A 7 -17.78 1.49 -10.38
C GLY A 7 -18.73 1.61 -9.19
N LYS A 8 -19.65 2.59 -9.23
CA LYS A 8 -20.64 2.80 -8.18
C LYS A 8 -21.53 1.56 -8.03
N PRO A 9 -21.82 1.10 -6.80
CA PRO A 9 -22.78 0.03 -6.58
C PRO A 9 -24.16 0.39 -7.15
N THR A 10 -24.75 -0.52 -7.91
CA THR A 10 -26.09 -0.35 -8.50
C THR A 10 -27.19 -0.87 -7.58
N GLU A 11 -26.86 -1.74 -6.63
CA GLU A 11 -27.82 -2.25 -5.65
C GLU A 11 -28.26 -1.17 -4.65
N THR A 12 -29.50 -1.25 -4.22
CA THR A 12 -30.09 -0.37 -3.20
C THR A 12 -30.32 -1.10 -1.87
N GLY A 13 -30.74 -0.37 -0.84
CA GLY A 13 -31.02 -0.94 0.48
C GLY A 13 -29.77 -1.47 1.20
N LYS A 14 -29.93 -2.56 1.97
CA LYS A 14 -28.85 -3.13 2.79
C LYS A 14 -27.64 -3.56 1.97
N ASN A 15 -27.86 -4.18 0.81
CA ASN A 15 -26.78 -4.67 -0.04
C ASN A 15 -25.98 -3.51 -0.67
N GLY A 16 -26.68 -2.46 -1.13
CA GLY A 16 -26.05 -1.24 -1.62
C GLY A 16 -25.19 -0.56 -0.55
N TYR A 17 -25.72 -0.43 0.67
CA TYR A 17 -24.98 0.12 1.81
C TYR A 17 -23.70 -0.68 2.10
N LEU A 18 -23.79 -2.00 2.25
CA LEU A 18 -22.63 -2.85 2.55
C LEU A 18 -21.56 -2.79 1.44
N LYS A 19 -21.98 -2.75 0.18
CA LYS A 19 -21.06 -2.58 -0.97
C LYS A 19 -20.36 -1.23 -0.95
N MET A 20 -21.08 -0.15 -0.66
CA MET A 20 -20.47 1.18 -0.54
C MET A 20 -19.48 1.23 0.62
N THR A 21 -19.82 0.65 1.78
CA THR A 21 -18.90 0.54 2.92
C THR A 21 -17.65 -0.25 2.54
N TYR A 22 -17.79 -1.39 1.87
CA TYR A 22 -16.67 -2.19 1.39
C TYR A 22 -15.76 -1.37 0.47
N LEU A 23 -16.31 -0.71 -0.56
CA LEU A 23 -15.54 0.09 -1.51
C LEU A 23 -14.86 1.29 -0.84
N SER A 24 -15.49 1.92 0.16
CA SER A 24 -14.86 2.99 0.93
C SER A 24 -13.65 2.51 1.73
N GLN A 25 -13.72 1.32 2.35
CA GLN A 25 -12.57 0.75 3.06
C GLN A 25 -11.47 0.32 2.10
N LEU A 26 -11.83 -0.23 0.94
CA LEU A 26 -10.86 -0.57 -0.10
C LEU A 26 -10.12 0.67 -0.61
N LEU A 27 -10.86 1.76 -0.89
CA LEU A 27 -10.26 3.02 -1.30
C LEU A 27 -9.30 3.56 -0.25
N GLN A 28 -9.72 3.60 1.02
CA GLN A 28 -8.86 4.02 2.14
C GLN A 28 -7.60 3.15 2.21
N ALA A 29 -7.73 1.84 2.05
CA ALA A 29 -6.61 0.90 2.12
C ALA A 29 -5.59 1.11 0.99
N VAL A 30 -6.06 1.26 -0.24
CA VAL A 30 -5.20 1.51 -1.42
C VAL A 30 -4.51 2.87 -1.29
N ALA A 31 -5.25 3.92 -0.89
CA ALA A 31 -4.70 5.26 -0.71
C ALA A 31 -3.60 5.30 0.36
N ASN A 32 -3.88 4.79 1.55
CA ASN A 32 -2.91 4.75 2.65
C ASN A 32 -1.66 3.93 2.29
N LYS A 33 -1.84 2.77 1.64
CA LYS A 33 -0.71 1.96 1.17
C LYS A 33 0.14 2.74 0.17
N ARG A 34 -0.49 3.41 -0.79
CA ARG A 34 0.21 4.16 -1.84
C ARG A 34 1.00 5.33 -1.27
N GLU A 35 0.44 6.03 -0.30
CA GLU A 35 1.09 7.12 0.42
C GLU A 35 2.27 6.61 1.27
N MET A 36 2.07 5.52 2.01
CA MET A 36 3.14 4.87 2.78
C MET A 36 4.32 4.47 1.89
N GLU A 37 4.04 3.78 0.78
CA GLU A 37 5.01 3.41 -0.23
C GLU A 37 5.79 4.61 -0.77
N PHE A 38 5.12 5.74 -0.99
CA PHE A 38 5.77 6.99 -1.44
C PHE A 38 6.76 7.54 -0.43
N PHE A 39 6.36 7.61 0.84
CA PHE A 39 7.27 8.04 1.90
C PHE A 39 8.45 7.08 2.06
N LEU A 40 8.21 5.77 1.94
CA LEU A 40 9.28 4.78 2.06
C LEU A 40 10.30 4.87 0.93
N ARG A 41 9.90 5.12 -0.32
CA ARG A 41 10.87 5.27 -1.44
C ARG A 41 11.63 6.60 -1.43
N ASN A 42 11.04 7.67 -0.88
CA ASN A 42 11.65 9.00 -0.87
C ASN A 42 12.61 9.24 0.32
N ARG A 43 13.55 8.30 0.54
CA ARG A 43 14.57 8.39 1.60
C ARG A 43 15.82 9.15 1.17
N GLU A 44 16.06 9.30 -0.12
CA GLU A 44 17.18 10.07 -0.67
C GLU A 44 16.78 11.52 -0.96
N VAL A 45 17.77 12.40 -1.10
CA VAL A 45 17.54 13.79 -1.52
C VAL A 45 17.43 13.82 -3.04
N ASN A 46 16.34 14.39 -3.55
CA ASN A 46 16.22 14.71 -4.96
C ASN A 46 17.19 15.86 -5.31
N PRO A 47 18.18 15.65 -6.19
CA PRO A 47 19.18 16.66 -6.50
C PRO A 47 18.61 17.88 -7.26
N ASN A 48 17.42 17.75 -7.87
CA ASN A 48 16.84 18.81 -8.69
C ASN A 48 16.14 19.89 -7.86
N ASP A 49 15.45 19.51 -6.78
CA ASP A 49 14.63 20.41 -5.96
C ASP A 49 14.96 20.38 -4.46
N GLY A 50 15.87 19.50 -4.03
CA GLY A 50 16.28 19.34 -2.63
C GLY A 50 15.23 18.66 -1.73
N SER A 51 14.13 18.16 -2.30
CA SER A 51 13.09 17.43 -1.56
C SER A 51 13.49 15.99 -1.25
N GLY A 52 12.75 15.31 -0.38
CA GLY A 52 12.99 13.92 -0.01
C GLY A 52 13.50 13.77 1.41
N LEU A 53 14.44 12.84 1.62
CA LEU A 53 14.99 12.52 2.94
C LEU A 53 13.91 12.17 3.99
N THR A 54 12.94 11.35 3.58
CA THR A 54 11.82 10.93 4.42
C THR A 54 12.24 9.79 5.35
N TRP A 55 12.26 10.05 6.66
CA TRP A 55 12.70 9.07 7.68
C TRP A 55 11.58 8.54 8.59
N GLY A 56 10.33 8.82 8.25
CA GLY A 56 9.19 8.35 9.03
C GLY A 56 7.87 8.55 8.30
N ALA A 57 6.95 7.62 8.53
CA ALA A 57 5.60 7.66 8.00
C ALA A 57 4.62 7.11 9.04
N MET A 58 3.78 8.01 9.55
CA MET A 58 2.69 7.69 10.48
C MET A 58 1.38 8.06 9.83
N TYR A 59 0.47 7.10 9.67
CA TYR A 59 -0.86 7.36 9.15
C TYR A 59 -1.81 7.85 10.25
N TRP A 60 -2.85 8.58 9.85
CA TRP A 60 -3.90 9.11 10.73
C TRP A 60 -5.23 8.39 10.45
N ILE A 61 -5.94 7.77 11.40
CA ILE A 61 -5.56 7.41 12.79
C ILE A 61 -5.55 5.89 12.98
N PHE A 62 -5.04 5.45 14.12
CA PHE A 62 -5.04 4.04 14.50
C PHE A 62 -6.45 3.51 14.82
N ASN A 63 -7.15 4.06 15.81
CA ASN A 63 -8.42 3.53 16.32
C ASN A 63 -9.53 4.59 16.43
N ASP A 64 -10.78 4.16 16.31
CA ASP A 64 -11.94 5.01 16.61
C ASP A 64 -12.24 5.08 18.13
N ILE A 65 -12.87 6.18 18.57
CA ILE A 65 -13.39 6.37 19.94
C ILE A 65 -14.91 6.12 20.06
N TRP A 66 -15.61 5.95 18.94
CA TRP A 66 -17.03 5.59 18.85
C TRP A 66 -17.34 4.98 17.47
N VAL A 67 -18.58 4.52 17.24
CA VAL A 67 -19.00 4.04 15.91
C VAL A 67 -19.31 5.22 14.99
N ALA A 68 -18.41 5.52 14.06
CA ALA A 68 -18.64 6.52 13.00
C ALA A 68 -17.79 6.20 11.76
N SER A 69 -18.11 6.86 10.65
CA SER A 69 -17.17 6.95 9.52
C SER A 69 -16.01 7.86 9.91
N GLY A 70 -14.79 7.34 9.84
CA GLY A 70 -13.57 8.08 10.16
C GLY A 70 -12.35 7.43 9.52
N TRP A 71 -11.19 8.02 9.76
CA TRP A 71 -9.90 7.60 9.18
C TRP A 71 -9.23 6.46 9.94
N SER A 72 -9.85 5.93 10.99
CA SER A 72 -9.26 4.83 11.74
C SER A 72 -9.05 3.60 10.86
N THR A 73 -8.08 2.76 11.24
CA THR A 73 -7.86 1.44 10.65
C THR A 73 -8.37 0.30 11.55
N ILE A 74 -8.73 0.61 12.80
CA ILE A 74 -9.30 -0.32 13.79
C ILE A 74 -10.67 0.18 14.26
N GLU A 75 -11.66 -0.71 14.23
CA GLU A 75 -13.03 -0.43 14.63
C GLU A 75 -13.18 -0.31 16.16
N PHE A 76 -14.04 0.61 16.59
CA PHE A 76 -14.37 0.83 18.00
C PHE A 76 -15.02 -0.41 18.64
N GLY A 77 -14.61 -0.75 19.86
CA GLY A 77 -15.24 -1.77 20.72
C GLY A 77 -14.95 -3.24 20.35
N THR A 78 -14.66 -3.53 19.08
CA THR A 78 -14.38 -4.91 18.62
C THR A 78 -12.89 -5.18 18.37
N ALA A 79 -12.07 -4.11 18.29
CA ALA A 79 -10.68 -4.17 17.84
C ALA A 79 -10.50 -4.83 16.45
N LYS A 80 -11.58 -4.89 15.66
CA LYS A 80 -11.57 -5.47 14.32
C LYS A 80 -10.77 -4.61 13.38
N TRP A 81 -9.92 -5.24 12.59
CA TRP A 81 -9.14 -4.57 11.56
C TRP A 81 -9.99 -4.24 10.34
N LYS A 82 -9.89 -3.00 9.87
CA LYS A 82 -10.35 -2.60 8.54
C LYS A 82 -9.33 -3.01 7.49
N MET A 83 -9.72 -2.99 6.21
CA MET A 83 -8.82 -3.35 5.09
C MET A 83 -7.50 -2.59 5.12
N ALA A 84 -7.52 -1.31 5.50
CA ALA A 84 -6.34 -0.47 5.57
C ALA A 84 -5.26 -1.03 6.51
N GLN A 85 -5.64 -1.62 7.65
CA GLN A 85 -4.68 -2.22 8.57
C GLN A 85 -3.94 -3.41 7.93
N TYR A 86 -4.66 -4.23 7.15
CA TYR A 86 -4.06 -5.35 6.42
C TYR A 86 -3.12 -4.88 5.30
N TYR A 87 -3.50 -3.83 4.57
CA TYR A 87 -2.69 -3.27 3.48
C TYR A 87 -1.41 -2.63 3.99
N LEU A 88 -1.47 -1.90 5.10
CA LEU A 88 -0.33 -1.22 5.69
C LEU A 88 0.64 -2.16 6.40
N ARG A 89 0.15 -3.28 6.94
CA ARG A 89 0.97 -4.24 7.72
C ARG A 89 2.25 -4.63 6.99
N ASP A 90 2.17 -4.88 5.69
CA ASP A 90 3.33 -5.34 4.92
C ASP A 90 4.32 -4.20 4.62
N SER A 91 3.85 -2.97 4.45
CA SER A 91 4.70 -1.79 4.25
C SER A 91 5.53 -1.43 5.48
N TYR A 92 5.13 -1.90 6.67
CA TYR A 92 5.89 -1.74 7.92
C TYR A 92 6.87 -2.88 8.21
N LYS A 93 7.10 -3.81 7.26
CA LYS A 93 8.11 -4.86 7.43
C LYS A 93 9.53 -4.28 7.37
N PRO A 94 10.51 -4.83 8.13
CA PRO A 94 11.88 -4.33 8.12
C PRO A 94 12.56 -4.34 6.75
N VAL A 95 12.18 -5.28 5.89
CA VAL A 95 12.57 -5.28 4.48
C VAL A 95 11.29 -5.38 3.66
N PHE A 96 11.05 -4.39 2.81
CA PHE A 96 9.81 -4.27 2.06
C PHE A 96 10.09 -3.84 0.63
N GLY A 97 9.53 -4.56 -0.33
CA GLY A 97 9.62 -4.24 -1.75
C GLY A 97 8.32 -3.64 -2.28
N GLN A 98 8.45 -2.63 -3.12
CA GLN A 98 7.35 -1.98 -3.81
C GLN A 98 7.63 -1.88 -5.32
N LEU A 99 6.56 -1.97 -6.10
CA LEU A 99 6.55 -1.76 -7.54
C LEU A 99 5.69 -0.54 -7.82
N TYR A 100 6.20 0.41 -8.60
CA TYR A 100 5.43 1.57 -9.02
C TYR A 100 5.72 1.95 -10.47
N VAL A 101 4.84 2.76 -11.06
CA VAL A 101 5.02 3.28 -12.42
C VAL A 101 5.41 4.75 -12.34
N GLU A 102 6.45 5.10 -13.10
CA GLU A 102 6.94 6.46 -13.29
C GLU A 102 7.42 6.61 -14.73
N ASN A 103 6.95 7.64 -15.43
CA ASN A 103 7.25 7.89 -16.85
C ASN A 103 7.00 6.66 -17.75
N ASP A 104 5.85 5.99 -17.56
CA ASP A 104 5.45 4.76 -18.27
C ASP A 104 6.42 3.57 -18.12
N GLN A 105 7.28 3.60 -17.08
CA GLN A 105 8.19 2.52 -16.76
C GLN A 105 7.92 1.95 -15.36
N PHE A 106 8.05 0.63 -15.25
CA PHE A 106 8.00 -0.07 -13.97
C PHE A 106 9.30 0.12 -13.21
N GLN A 107 9.18 0.64 -11.99
CA GLN A 107 10.27 0.85 -11.04
C GLN A 107 10.08 -0.07 -9.85
N VAL A 108 11.15 -0.75 -9.46
CA VAL A 108 11.20 -1.60 -8.26
C VAL A 108 12.10 -0.94 -7.23
N VAL A 109 11.57 -0.75 -6.02
CA VAL A 109 12.33 -0.22 -4.89
C VAL A 109 12.20 -1.20 -3.74
N ILE A 110 13.33 -1.50 -3.10
CA ILE A 110 13.36 -2.27 -1.86
C ILE A 110 13.86 -1.34 -0.76
N ASN A 111 13.11 -1.29 0.33
CA ASN A 111 13.43 -0.56 1.53
C ASN A 111 14.03 -1.52 2.56
N ASN A 112 15.10 -1.08 3.22
CA ASN A 112 15.78 -1.83 4.28
C ASN A 112 15.86 -0.97 5.55
N ASP A 113 15.16 -1.38 6.60
CA ASP A 113 15.17 -0.77 7.93
C ASP A 113 16.04 -1.55 8.93
N VAL A 114 16.71 -2.62 8.49
CA VAL A 114 17.62 -3.41 9.32
C VAL A 114 18.99 -2.72 9.40
N SER A 115 19.68 -2.88 10.54
CA SER A 115 21.07 -2.44 10.65
C SER A 115 21.99 -3.36 9.83
N GLY A 116 22.42 -2.90 8.66
CA GLY A 116 23.39 -3.58 7.81
C GLY A 116 22.83 -4.00 6.46
N LYS A 117 23.64 -4.74 5.70
CA LYS A 117 23.29 -5.19 4.35
C LYS A 117 22.43 -6.44 4.37
N VAL A 118 21.49 -6.53 3.42
CA VAL A 118 20.62 -7.69 3.25
C VAL A 118 20.67 -8.16 1.81
N ASN A 119 20.89 -9.47 1.60
CA ASN A 119 20.78 -10.09 0.28
C ASN A 119 19.31 -10.36 -0.04
N VAL A 120 18.83 -9.84 -1.17
CA VAL A 120 17.44 -9.95 -1.61
C VAL A 120 17.39 -10.53 -3.02
N ALA A 121 16.52 -11.52 -3.22
CA ALA A 121 16.13 -12.00 -4.54
C ALA A 121 14.78 -11.37 -4.93
N ILE A 122 14.73 -10.80 -6.13
CA ILE A 122 13.58 -10.09 -6.67
C ILE A 122 13.11 -10.82 -7.92
N THR A 123 11.88 -11.32 -7.88
CA THR A 123 11.22 -11.94 -9.03
C THR A 123 9.97 -11.13 -9.39
N ILE A 124 9.83 -10.78 -10.67
CA ILE A 124 8.67 -10.05 -11.19
C ILE A 124 7.87 -11.01 -12.06
N ASP A 125 6.65 -11.31 -11.60
CA ASP A 125 5.71 -12.19 -12.27
C ASP A 125 4.50 -11.41 -12.78
N VAL A 126 4.07 -11.72 -14.01
CA VAL A 126 2.83 -11.21 -14.62
C VAL A 126 1.81 -12.33 -14.67
N HIS A 127 0.57 -12.02 -14.28
CA HIS A 127 -0.55 -12.94 -14.27
C HIS A 127 -1.68 -12.43 -15.15
N GLN A 128 -2.32 -13.33 -15.90
CA GLN A 128 -3.59 -13.03 -16.57
C GLN A 128 -4.73 -13.13 -15.56
N LEU A 129 -5.74 -12.26 -15.64
CA LEU A 129 -6.83 -12.23 -14.64
C LEU A 129 -7.73 -13.47 -14.68
N ASP A 130 -7.77 -14.18 -15.80
CA ASP A 130 -8.57 -15.38 -16.05
C ASP A 130 -7.79 -16.68 -15.84
N SER A 131 -6.51 -16.61 -15.46
CA SER A 131 -5.64 -17.78 -15.29
C SER A 131 -4.72 -17.65 -14.08
N PHE A 132 -4.44 -18.78 -13.42
CA PHE A 132 -3.41 -18.85 -12.37
C PHE A 132 -1.99 -19.00 -12.93
N ASN A 133 -1.85 -19.11 -14.26
CA ASN A 133 -0.54 -19.17 -14.90
C ASN A 133 0.21 -17.85 -14.71
N LYS A 134 1.52 -17.96 -14.51
CA LYS A 134 2.41 -16.83 -14.31
C LYS A 134 3.49 -16.81 -15.39
N GLN A 135 3.88 -15.61 -15.80
CA GLN A 135 5.02 -15.38 -16.66
C GLN A 135 6.03 -14.51 -15.91
N THR A 136 7.24 -15.05 -15.70
CA THR A 136 8.33 -14.30 -15.08
C THR A 136 8.97 -13.38 -16.13
N ILE A 137 9.06 -12.09 -15.82
CA ILE A 137 9.63 -11.06 -16.71
C ILE A 137 10.92 -10.43 -16.17
N GLY A 138 11.28 -10.74 -14.92
CA GLY A 138 12.53 -10.30 -14.31
C GLY A 138 12.91 -11.17 -13.12
N ASP A 139 14.19 -11.49 -13.00
CA ASP A 139 14.77 -12.22 -11.88
C ASP A 139 16.17 -11.68 -11.60
N GLN A 140 16.38 -11.15 -10.39
CA GLN A 140 17.63 -10.50 -9.98
C GLN A 140 17.94 -10.81 -8.52
N THR A 141 19.22 -10.94 -8.19
CA THR A 141 19.71 -11.04 -6.81
C THR A 141 20.66 -9.90 -6.55
N ASN A 142 20.34 -9.07 -5.55
CA ASN A 142 21.09 -7.86 -5.21
C ASN A 142 21.36 -7.82 -3.70
N GLU A 143 22.48 -7.22 -3.32
CA GLU A 143 22.75 -6.83 -1.93
C GLU A 143 22.25 -5.40 -1.73
N ILE A 144 21.46 -5.17 -0.68
CA ILE A 144 20.80 -3.90 -0.43
C ILE A 144 21.30 -3.35 0.90
N GLU A 145 21.84 -2.13 0.85
CA GLU A 145 22.27 -1.38 2.04
C GLU A 145 21.05 -0.74 2.73
N ARG A 146 21.29 0.05 3.78
CA ARG A 146 20.23 0.70 4.53
C ARG A 146 19.81 2.02 3.90
#